data_AF-Q9YBH1-F1
#
_entry.id   AF-Q9YBH1-F1
#
_cell.length_a   1.000
_cell.length_b   1.000
_cell.length_c   1.000
_cell.angle_alpha   90.00
_cell.angle_beta   90.00
_cell.angle_gamma   90.00
#
_symmetry.space_group_name_H-M   'P 1'
#
loop_
_entity.id
_entity.type
_entity.pdbx_description
1 polymer ?
#
loop_
_entity_poly.entity_id
_entity_poly.type
_entity_poly.pdbx_seq_one_letter_code
_entity_poly.pdbx_strand_id
1 'polypeptide(L)'
;MGQDTPQPAAPSWCSPGITKLLKTLSSGVNVDMGPGIGSVRLSASISQGRFSGEFFLAVRLERAGEKLVELCNSLVFCGRGVYRPWIEIFNVSPSLPVETDMPTAGSPVEAALLDLAADALGPAEPLYVEYVWDRETLYQIQRGAPAPASRLGFELWKRGFRWFKTWYYPEGFMEGGEKLQAEKPLDREHESRLVAEARRDLENFILAWEGSGDELMERAVKRASAILGGPLP
;
A
#
# COMPACT_ATOMS: atom_id res chain seq x y z
N MET A 1 -26.85 4.71 -20.27
CA MET A 1 -25.87 5.27 -21.22
C MET A 1 -25.01 6.25 -20.44
N GLY A 2 -23.91 5.78 -19.84
CA GLY A 2 -22.90 6.67 -19.28
C GLY A 2 -22.05 7.18 -20.44
N GLN A 3 -21.90 8.49 -20.57
CA GLN A 3 -20.98 9.06 -21.53
C GLN A 3 -19.55 8.68 -21.10
N ASP A 4 -18.79 8.04 -21.99
CA ASP A 4 -17.35 7.83 -21.81
C ASP A 4 -16.68 9.21 -21.85
N THR A 5 -16.57 9.85 -20.69
CA THR A 5 -15.76 11.04 -20.53
C THR A 5 -14.32 10.66 -20.88
N PRO A 6 -13.65 11.35 -21.80
CA PRO A 6 -12.28 11.03 -22.16
C PRO A 6 -11.40 11.08 -20.90
N GLN A 7 -10.63 10.02 -20.67
CA GLN A 7 -9.70 9.97 -19.54
C GLN A 7 -8.71 11.15 -19.65
N PRO A 8 -8.39 11.81 -18.52
CA PRO A 8 -7.46 12.92 -18.54
C PRO A 8 -6.06 12.40 -18.94
N ALA A 9 -5.42 13.11 -19.87
CA ALA A 9 -4.07 12.78 -20.29
C ALA A 9 -3.06 13.20 -19.22
N ALA A 10 -2.11 12.31 -18.89
CA ALA A 10 -1.00 12.67 -18.02
C ALA A 10 -0.15 13.80 -18.66
N PRO A 11 0.27 14.83 -17.91
CA PRO A 11 1.18 15.85 -18.41
C PRO A 11 2.50 15.26 -18.91
N SER A 12 3.15 15.92 -19.87
CA SER A 12 4.43 15.48 -20.42
C SER A 12 5.57 15.40 -19.41
N TRP A 13 5.45 16.10 -18.29
CA TRP A 13 6.40 16.08 -17.16
C TRP A 13 6.06 15.06 -16.08
N CYS A 14 5.01 14.26 -16.25
CA CYS A 14 4.63 13.27 -15.25
C CYS A 14 5.74 12.22 -15.09
N SER A 15 5.97 11.78 -13.84
CA SER A 15 6.91 10.70 -13.56
C SER A 15 6.65 9.49 -14.49
N PRO A 16 7.69 8.88 -15.09
CA PRO A 16 7.53 7.70 -15.93
C PRO A 16 6.86 6.52 -15.20
N GLY A 17 7.16 6.35 -13.91
CA GLY A 17 6.55 5.32 -13.07
C GLY A 17 5.06 5.54 -12.89
N ILE A 18 4.65 6.77 -12.55
CA ILE A 18 3.25 7.16 -12.45
C ILE A 18 2.52 7.02 -13.80
N THR A 19 3.14 7.46 -14.90
CA THR A 19 2.55 7.32 -16.25
C THR A 19 2.31 5.85 -16.59
N LYS A 20 3.26 4.97 -16.27
CA LYS A 20 3.10 3.52 -16.44
C LYS A 20 1.96 2.98 -15.57
N LEU A 21 1.86 3.39 -14.31
CA LEU A 21 0.77 3.00 -13.41
C LEU A 21 -0.61 3.36 -13.98
N LEU A 22 -0.80 4.61 -14.40
CA LEU A 22 -2.05 5.10 -14.98
C LEU A 22 -2.44 4.29 -16.23
N LYS A 23 -1.48 4.01 -17.11
CA LYS A 23 -1.71 3.19 -18.30
C LYS A 23 -2.06 1.73 -17.95
N THR A 24 -1.36 1.14 -16.99
CA THR A 24 -1.61 -0.24 -16.55
C THR A 24 -3.00 -0.37 -15.95
N LEU A 25 -3.39 0.52 -15.03
CA LEU A 25 -4.69 0.44 -14.36
C LEU A 25 -5.86 0.83 -15.27
N SER A 26 -5.67 1.77 -16.22
CA SER A 26 -6.70 2.03 -17.25
C SER A 26 -6.92 0.84 -18.18
N SER A 27 -5.84 0.12 -18.53
CA SER A 27 -5.90 -1.10 -19.36
C SER A 27 -6.33 -2.35 -18.58
N GLY A 28 -6.21 -2.32 -17.26
CA GLY A 28 -6.43 -3.44 -16.35
C GLY A 28 -5.29 -4.47 -16.37
N VAL A 29 -5.10 -5.14 -15.24
CA VAL A 29 -4.14 -6.24 -15.05
C VAL A 29 -4.86 -7.45 -14.48
N ASN A 30 -4.51 -8.64 -14.94
CA ASN A 30 -5.04 -9.89 -14.39
C ASN A 30 -4.23 -10.30 -13.16
N VAL A 31 -4.95 -10.63 -12.09
CA VAL A 31 -4.42 -11.14 -10.83
C VAL A 31 -4.91 -12.57 -10.68
N ASP A 32 -3.99 -13.51 -10.54
CA ASP A 32 -4.32 -14.90 -10.23
C ASP A 32 -4.67 -15.01 -8.74
N MET A 33 -5.88 -15.48 -8.45
CA MET A 33 -6.38 -15.69 -7.09
C MET A 33 -6.02 -17.08 -6.55
N GLY A 34 -5.36 -17.91 -7.36
CA GLY A 34 -4.93 -19.25 -7.02
C GLY A 34 -5.94 -20.34 -7.39
N PRO A 35 -5.60 -21.60 -7.06
CA PRO A 35 -6.39 -22.76 -7.46
C PRO A 35 -7.84 -22.69 -6.96
N GLY A 36 -8.80 -22.92 -7.85
CA GLY A 36 -10.24 -22.96 -7.54
C GLY A 36 -10.98 -21.64 -7.69
N ILE A 37 -10.29 -20.50 -7.58
CA ILE A 37 -10.91 -19.16 -7.67
C ILE A 37 -10.76 -18.57 -9.08
N GLY A 38 -9.61 -18.81 -9.72
CA GLY A 38 -9.29 -18.31 -11.05
C GLY A 38 -8.67 -16.92 -11.00
N SER A 39 -8.90 -16.09 -12.02
CA SER A 39 -8.32 -14.74 -12.11
C SER A 39 -9.35 -13.64 -11.97
N VAL A 40 -8.95 -12.53 -11.38
CA VAL A 40 -9.69 -11.26 -11.39
C VAL A 40 -8.90 -10.20 -12.15
N ARG A 41 -9.60 -9.25 -12.74
CA ARG A 41 -9.00 -8.10 -13.40
C ARG A 41 -9.06 -6.88 -12.49
N LEU A 42 -7.91 -6.35 -12.13
CA LEU A 42 -7.74 -5.12 -11.38
C LEU A 42 -7.60 -3.96 -12.36
N SER A 43 -8.47 -2.95 -12.29
CA SER A 43 -8.46 -1.78 -13.18
C SER A 43 -8.88 -0.52 -12.44
N ALA A 44 -8.74 0.66 -13.05
CA ALA A 44 -9.20 1.91 -12.47
C ALA A 44 -9.92 2.80 -13.48
N SER A 45 -10.98 3.48 -13.02
CA SER A 45 -11.45 4.69 -13.68
C SER A 45 -10.64 5.88 -13.19
N ILE A 46 -10.12 6.67 -14.13
CA ILE A 46 -9.17 7.75 -13.84
C ILE A 46 -9.84 9.09 -14.12
N SER A 47 -9.79 10.00 -13.16
CA SER A 47 -10.24 11.38 -13.29
C SER A 47 -9.18 12.35 -12.77
N GLN A 48 -9.31 13.63 -13.13
CA GLN A 48 -8.38 14.66 -12.66
C GLN A 48 -8.62 14.91 -11.16
N GLY A 49 -7.53 14.98 -10.40
CA GLY A 49 -7.52 15.43 -9.01
C GLY A 49 -7.52 16.96 -8.90
N ARG A 50 -7.04 17.46 -7.76
CA ARG A 50 -7.05 18.89 -7.43
C ARG A 50 -6.03 19.69 -8.24
N PHE A 51 -4.89 19.06 -8.56
CA PHE A 51 -3.79 19.70 -9.28
C PHE A 51 -3.62 19.09 -10.68
N SER A 52 -2.97 19.82 -11.58
CA SER A 52 -2.78 19.41 -12.98
C SER A 52 -1.98 18.11 -13.18
N GLY A 53 -1.29 17.62 -12.15
CA GLY A 53 -0.61 16.31 -12.16
C GLY A 53 -1.11 15.37 -11.08
N GLU A 54 -2.23 15.68 -10.45
CA GLU A 54 -2.89 14.80 -9.50
C GLU A 54 -4.05 14.09 -10.20
N PHE A 55 -4.18 12.79 -9.96
CA PHE A 55 -5.22 11.93 -10.54
C PHE A 55 -5.93 11.18 -9.43
N PHE A 56 -7.25 11.09 -9.55
CA PHE A 56 -8.08 10.23 -8.73
C PHE A 56 -8.36 8.94 -9.49
N LEU A 57 -8.15 7.81 -8.82
CA LEU A 57 -8.33 6.47 -9.35
C LEU A 57 -9.37 5.76 -8.50
N ALA A 58 -10.53 5.45 -9.09
CA ALA A 58 -11.48 4.51 -8.51
C ALA A 58 -11.08 3.10 -8.96
N VAL A 59 -10.40 2.36 -8.08
CA VAL A 59 -9.84 1.03 -8.36
C VAL A 59 -10.90 -0.03 -8.17
N ARG A 60 -10.99 -0.95 -9.11
CA ARG A 60 -12.08 -1.91 -9.22
C ARG A 60 -11.58 -3.30 -9.57
N LEU A 61 -12.34 -4.29 -9.13
CA LEU A 61 -12.19 -5.69 -9.48
C LEU A 61 -13.30 -6.13 -10.41
N GLU A 62 -12.92 -6.87 -11.43
CA GLU A 62 -13.81 -7.49 -12.39
C GLU A 62 -13.49 -8.98 -12.48
N ARG A 63 -14.48 -9.84 -12.21
CA ARG A 63 -14.40 -11.26 -12.52
C ARG A 63 -15.30 -11.55 -13.71
N ALA A 64 -14.87 -12.43 -14.59
CA ALA A 64 -15.64 -12.78 -15.79
C ALA A 64 -17.06 -13.26 -15.41
N GLY A 65 -18.08 -12.59 -15.96
CA GLY A 65 -19.49 -12.91 -15.71
C GLY A 65 -20.08 -12.32 -14.41
N GLU A 66 -19.29 -11.60 -13.61
CA GLU A 66 -19.76 -10.94 -12.38
C GLU A 66 -19.83 -9.42 -12.54
N LYS A 67 -20.47 -8.75 -11.57
CA LYS A 67 -20.49 -7.29 -11.52
C LYS A 67 -19.12 -6.74 -11.13
N LEU A 68 -18.76 -5.62 -11.75
CA LEU A 68 -17.65 -4.79 -11.34
C LEU A 68 -17.85 -4.29 -9.90
N VAL A 69 -16.84 -4.41 -9.05
CA VAL A 69 -16.88 -3.98 -7.65
C VAL A 69 -15.75 -3.00 -7.38
N GLU A 70 -16.04 -1.94 -6.63
CA GLU A 70 -15.02 -1.01 -6.15
C GLU A 70 -14.19 -1.65 -5.04
N LEU A 71 -12.86 -1.65 -5.22
CA LEU A 71 -11.92 -2.17 -4.25
C LEU A 71 -11.43 -1.06 -3.32
N CYS A 72 -10.97 0.04 -3.89
CA CYS A 72 -10.42 1.16 -3.13
C CYS A 72 -10.37 2.42 -4.00
N ASN A 73 -9.99 3.52 -3.37
CA ASN A 73 -9.64 4.74 -4.05
C ASN A 73 -8.15 5.00 -3.95
N SER A 74 -7.59 5.70 -4.93
CA SER A 74 -6.22 6.17 -4.89
C SER A 74 -6.09 7.58 -5.43
N LEU A 75 -5.27 8.39 -4.76
CA LEU A 75 -4.81 9.68 -5.27
C LEU A 75 -3.35 9.52 -5.66
N VAL A 76 -3.03 9.97 -6.88
CA VAL A 76 -1.70 9.81 -7.45
C VAL A 76 -1.21 11.17 -7.94
N PHE A 77 -0.04 11.60 -7.48
CA PHE A 77 0.59 12.82 -7.97
C PHE A 77 1.86 12.52 -8.77
N CYS A 78 1.94 13.13 -9.94
CA CYS A 78 3.00 12.97 -10.93
C CYS A 78 4.37 13.53 -10.51
N GLY A 79 4.44 14.34 -9.44
CA GLY A 79 5.60 15.18 -9.12
C GLY A 79 5.70 16.41 -10.01
N ARG A 80 6.27 17.51 -9.51
CA ARG A 80 6.48 18.74 -10.30
C ARG A 80 7.60 19.59 -9.71
N GLY A 81 8.69 19.78 -10.46
CA GLY A 81 9.82 20.58 -9.99
C GLY A 81 10.41 19.99 -8.71
N VAL A 82 10.28 20.70 -7.59
CA VAL A 82 10.76 20.25 -6.26
C VAL A 82 9.80 19.29 -5.55
N TYR A 83 8.55 19.17 -6.01
CA TYR A 83 7.56 18.27 -5.42
C TYR A 83 7.74 16.87 -5.98
N ARG A 84 7.99 15.90 -5.10
CA ARG A 84 8.12 14.49 -5.49
C ARG A 84 6.77 13.88 -5.84
N PRO A 85 6.75 12.88 -6.75
CA PRO A 85 5.59 12.01 -6.91
C PRO A 85 5.19 11.35 -5.59
N TRP A 86 3.92 11.00 -5.47
CA TRP A 86 3.41 10.24 -4.34
C TRP A 86 2.12 9.51 -4.73
N ILE A 87 1.83 8.45 -3.99
CA ILE A 87 0.60 7.66 -4.13
C ILE A 87 -0.05 7.55 -2.76
N GLU A 88 -1.36 7.75 -2.70
CA GLU A 88 -2.19 7.46 -1.55
C GLU A 88 -3.23 6.40 -1.93
N ILE A 89 -3.40 5.38 -1.09
CA ILE A 89 -4.41 4.33 -1.19
C ILE A 89 -5.31 4.41 0.05
N PHE A 90 -6.61 4.53 -0.16
CA PHE A 90 -7.59 4.77 0.91
C PHE A 90 -8.97 4.21 0.55
N ASN A 91 -9.89 4.16 1.52
CA ASN A 91 -11.22 3.57 1.36
C ASN A 91 -11.17 2.14 0.80
N VAL A 92 -10.22 1.33 1.27
CA VAL A 92 -10.07 -0.06 0.82
C VAL A 92 -11.18 -0.91 1.40
N SER A 93 -11.87 -1.70 0.57
CA SER A 93 -12.82 -2.71 0.99
C SER A 93 -12.10 -3.76 1.84
N PRO A 94 -12.57 -4.05 3.06
CA PRO A 94 -11.90 -5.01 3.95
C PRO A 94 -12.00 -6.46 3.43
N SER A 95 -12.97 -6.75 2.56
CA SER A 95 -13.16 -8.04 1.93
C SER A 95 -13.28 -7.93 0.41
N LEU A 96 -12.84 -8.99 -0.26
CA LEU A 96 -12.98 -9.19 -1.69
C LEU A 96 -14.35 -9.82 -1.99
N PRO A 97 -15.02 -9.40 -3.08
CA PRO A 97 -16.35 -9.91 -3.45
C PRO A 97 -16.31 -11.25 -4.20
N VAL A 98 -15.14 -11.85 -4.40
CA VAL A 98 -14.90 -12.98 -5.32
C VAL A 98 -15.35 -14.32 -4.73
N GLU A 99 -15.25 -14.44 -3.40
CA GLU A 99 -15.82 -15.51 -2.58
C GLU A 99 -16.24 -14.90 -1.24
N THR A 100 -17.28 -15.45 -0.61
CA THR A 100 -17.84 -14.92 0.63
C THR A 100 -16.74 -14.72 1.68
N ASP A 101 -16.56 -13.46 2.11
CA ASP A 101 -15.68 -13.05 3.20
C ASP A 101 -14.16 -13.27 3.03
N MET A 102 -13.64 -13.39 1.80
CA MET A 102 -12.18 -13.39 1.61
C MET A 102 -11.60 -12.02 2.01
N PRO A 103 -10.63 -11.93 2.95
CA PRO A 103 -10.06 -10.65 3.34
C PRO A 103 -9.21 -10.05 2.21
N THR A 104 -9.27 -8.74 2.04
CA THR A 104 -8.36 -8.03 1.13
C THR A 104 -6.92 -8.10 1.66
N ALA A 105 -6.75 -7.99 2.98
CA ALA A 105 -5.46 -8.10 3.64
C ALA A 105 -4.84 -9.49 3.44
N GLY A 106 -3.62 -9.55 2.93
CA GLY A 106 -2.88 -10.77 2.60
C GLY A 106 -3.30 -11.42 1.27
N SER A 107 -4.22 -10.82 0.52
CA SER A 107 -4.70 -11.39 -0.74
C SER A 107 -3.73 -11.13 -1.91
N PRO A 108 -3.81 -11.93 -3.00
CA PRO A 108 -3.11 -11.63 -4.24
C PRO A 108 -3.46 -10.26 -4.83
N VAL A 109 -4.69 -9.78 -4.60
CA VAL A 109 -5.13 -8.44 -5.03
C VAL A 109 -4.39 -7.34 -4.30
N GLU A 110 -4.28 -7.44 -2.97
CA GLU A 110 -3.47 -6.48 -2.20
C GLU A 110 -2.03 -6.50 -2.67
N ALA A 111 -1.44 -7.68 -2.84
CA ALA A 111 -0.07 -7.82 -3.30
C ALA A 111 0.13 -7.12 -4.66
N ALA A 112 -0.75 -7.36 -5.63
CA ALA A 112 -0.70 -6.73 -6.94
C ALA A 112 -0.87 -5.20 -6.86
N LEU A 113 -1.77 -4.70 -6.01
CA LEU A 113 -1.96 -3.26 -5.81
C LEU A 113 -0.71 -2.60 -5.22
N LEU A 114 -0.12 -3.22 -4.19
CA LEU A 114 1.10 -2.73 -3.55
C LEU A 114 2.32 -2.83 -4.48
N ASP A 115 2.42 -3.88 -5.30
CA ASP A 115 3.48 -4.02 -6.31
C ASP A 115 3.39 -2.91 -7.36
N LEU A 116 2.20 -2.65 -7.90
CA LEU A 116 1.98 -1.57 -8.87
C LEU A 116 2.35 -0.20 -8.28
N ALA A 117 1.95 0.07 -7.04
CA ALA A 117 2.29 1.32 -6.36
C ALA A 117 3.79 1.42 -6.08
N ALA A 118 4.41 0.35 -5.58
CA ALA A 118 5.84 0.31 -5.32
C ALA A 118 6.65 0.51 -6.61
N ASP A 119 6.32 -0.16 -7.70
CA ASP A 119 7.01 -0.06 -8.99
C ASP A 119 6.91 1.35 -9.60
N ALA A 120 5.82 2.05 -9.31
CA ALA A 120 5.59 3.40 -9.80
C ALA A 120 6.40 4.47 -9.05
N LEU A 121 6.84 4.17 -7.82
CA LEU A 121 7.54 5.09 -6.93
C LEU A 121 9.05 4.85 -6.93
N GLY A 122 9.78 5.95 -7.13
CA GLY A 122 11.22 6.04 -7.02
C GLY A 122 11.74 6.23 -5.60
N PRO A 123 13.06 6.49 -5.46
CA PRO A 123 13.70 6.81 -4.19
C PRO A 123 13.04 7.99 -3.47
N ALA A 124 12.68 7.77 -2.20
CA ALA A 124 12.07 8.75 -1.31
C ALA A 124 10.82 9.48 -1.87
N GLU A 125 10.08 8.77 -2.73
CA GLU A 125 8.72 9.11 -3.15
C GLU A 125 7.73 8.36 -2.24
N PRO A 126 6.83 9.04 -1.52
CA PRO A 126 6.04 8.41 -0.49
C PRO A 126 4.84 7.64 -1.04
N LEU A 127 4.63 6.47 -0.42
CA LEU A 127 3.39 5.72 -0.48
C LEU A 127 2.64 5.91 0.84
N TYR A 128 1.38 6.32 0.77
CA TYR A 128 0.46 6.37 1.90
C TYR A 128 -0.59 5.27 1.73
N VAL A 129 -0.79 4.47 2.76
CA VAL A 129 -1.84 3.45 2.79
C VAL A 129 -2.64 3.60 4.06
N GLU A 130 -3.93 3.91 3.93
CA GLU A 130 -4.85 3.83 5.07
C GLU A 130 -4.87 2.39 5.58
N TYR A 131 -4.85 2.16 6.89
CA TYR A 131 -4.74 0.80 7.44
C TYR A 131 -5.90 0.39 8.35
N VAL A 132 -6.91 1.25 8.55
CA VAL A 132 -8.05 0.97 9.46
C VAL A 132 -8.86 -0.27 9.02
N TRP A 133 -8.95 -0.52 7.70
CA TRP A 133 -9.61 -1.69 7.13
C TRP A 133 -8.85 -3.00 7.42
N ASP A 134 -7.55 -2.92 7.68
CA ASP A 134 -6.70 -4.05 8.03
C ASP A 134 -6.61 -4.19 9.55
N ARG A 135 -7.53 -5.00 10.09
CA ARG A 135 -7.67 -5.22 11.53
C ARG A 135 -6.38 -5.71 12.20
N GLU A 136 -5.55 -6.50 11.51
CA GLU A 136 -4.30 -6.99 12.08
C GLU A 136 -3.27 -5.86 12.21
N THR A 137 -3.08 -5.05 11.17
CA THR A 137 -2.18 -3.89 11.22
C THR A 137 -2.64 -2.86 12.25
N LEU A 138 -3.93 -2.49 12.24
CA LEU A 138 -4.50 -1.56 13.21
C LEU A 138 -4.22 -2.03 14.65
N TYR A 139 -4.50 -3.30 14.93
CA TYR A 139 -4.28 -3.90 16.24
C TYR A 139 -2.82 -3.86 16.69
N GLN A 140 -1.90 -4.18 15.77
CA GLN A 140 -0.46 -4.22 16.01
C GLN A 140 0.11 -2.82 16.29
N ILE A 141 -0.25 -1.84 15.44
CA ILE A 141 0.19 -0.46 15.57
C ILE A 141 -0.32 0.15 16.89
N GLN A 142 -1.59 -0.06 17.24
CA GLN A 142 -2.16 0.44 18.51
C GLN A 142 -1.49 -0.15 19.76
N ARG A 143 -0.87 -1.33 19.64
CA ARG A 143 -0.12 -2.00 20.72
C ARG A 143 1.38 -1.76 20.66
N GLY A 144 1.82 -0.80 19.84
CA GLY A 144 3.22 -0.38 19.79
C GLY A 144 4.13 -1.30 18.99
N ALA A 145 3.60 -2.18 18.13
CA ALA A 145 4.45 -2.87 17.16
C ALA A 145 5.09 -1.82 16.21
N PRO A 146 6.41 -1.88 15.96
CA PRO A 146 7.05 -1.03 14.96
C PRO A 146 6.37 -1.19 13.59
N ALA A 147 6.25 -0.10 12.84
CA ALA A 147 5.61 -0.11 11.52
C ALA A 147 6.07 -1.27 10.62
N PRO A 148 7.39 -1.53 10.41
CA PRO A 148 7.85 -2.66 9.61
C PRO A 148 7.44 -4.04 10.11
N ALA A 149 7.15 -4.20 11.41
CA ALA A 149 6.72 -5.45 12.01
C ALA A 149 5.20 -5.69 11.87
N SER A 150 4.41 -4.65 11.60
CA SER A 150 2.99 -4.80 11.30
C SER A 150 2.77 -5.60 10.01
N ARG A 151 1.59 -6.17 9.82
CA ARG A 151 1.27 -6.96 8.62
C ARG A 151 1.48 -6.14 7.34
N LEU A 152 0.85 -4.96 7.24
CA LEU A 152 1.00 -4.08 6.08
C LEU A 152 2.42 -3.53 5.95
N GLY A 153 3.04 -3.08 7.04
CA GLY A 153 4.39 -2.54 6.98
C GLY A 153 5.42 -3.57 6.55
N PHE A 154 5.24 -4.84 6.89
CA PHE A 154 6.07 -5.93 6.40
C PHE A 154 5.87 -6.18 4.90
N GLU A 155 4.64 -6.09 4.38
CA GLU A 155 4.38 -6.13 2.94
C GLU A 155 5.11 -5.01 2.20
N LEU A 156 5.12 -3.80 2.74
CA LEU A 156 5.87 -2.68 2.18
C LEU A 156 7.39 -2.89 2.33
N TRP A 157 7.84 -3.43 3.44
CA TRP A 157 9.25 -3.74 3.66
C TRP A 157 9.80 -4.71 2.59
N LYS A 158 9.04 -5.74 2.22
CA LYS A 158 9.39 -6.66 1.11
C LYS A 158 9.54 -5.96 -0.25
N ARG A 159 8.92 -4.79 -0.43
CA ARG A 159 8.93 -3.99 -1.67
C ARG A 159 10.01 -2.90 -1.68
N GLY A 160 10.98 -2.99 -0.77
CA GLY A 160 12.13 -2.09 -0.71
C GLY A 160 11.90 -0.79 0.07
N PHE A 161 10.73 -0.62 0.70
CA PHE A 161 10.51 0.48 1.61
C PHE A 161 11.29 0.27 2.92
N ARG A 162 11.90 1.33 3.45
CA ARG A 162 12.76 1.26 4.65
C ARG A 162 12.48 2.35 5.67
N TRP A 163 12.00 3.51 5.21
CA TRP A 163 11.55 4.57 6.10
C TRP A 163 10.04 4.50 6.24
N PHE A 164 9.55 4.58 7.47
CA PHE A 164 8.14 4.47 7.79
C PHE A 164 7.73 5.58 8.75
N LYS A 165 6.50 6.06 8.58
CA LYS A 165 5.83 6.94 9.53
C LYS A 165 4.38 6.52 9.69
N THR A 166 3.99 6.25 10.93
CA THR A 166 2.60 6.01 11.29
C THR A 166 1.92 7.35 11.56
N TRP A 167 0.86 7.63 10.81
CA TRP A 167 -0.02 8.77 11.03
C TRP A 167 -1.25 8.30 11.81
N TYR A 168 -1.31 8.68 13.08
CA TYR A 168 -2.46 8.47 13.95
C TYR A 168 -3.18 9.81 14.13
N TYR A 169 -4.50 9.85 13.88
CA TYR A 169 -5.32 11.05 14.05
C TYR A 169 -6.48 10.81 15.01
N PRO A 170 -6.28 11.06 16.31
CA PRO A 170 -7.34 10.96 17.31
C PRO A 170 -7.94 12.32 17.67
N GLU A 171 -8.07 13.31 16.78
CA GLU A 171 -8.67 14.60 17.16
C GLU A 171 -9.10 15.43 15.92
N GLY A 172 -10.32 15.22 15.44
CA GLY A 172 -10.97 16.10 14.45
C GLY A 172 -11.14 15.50 13.06
N PHE A 173 -12.40 15.37 12.62
CA PHE A 173 -12.92 14.78 11.38
C PHE A 173 -12.39 15.38 10.04
N MET A 174 -11.35 16.23 10.03
CA MET A 174 -11.01 17.08 8.89
C MET A 174 -9.76 16.70 8.07
N GLU A 175 -8.85 15.84 8.57
CA GLU A 175 -7.51 15.66 7.94
C GLU A 175 -7.24 14.30 7.27
N GLY A 176 -8.23 13.41 7.21
CA GLY A 176 -8.09 12.08 6.61
C GLY A 176 -7.73 10.98 7.62
N GLY A 177 -7.91 9.72 7.20
CA GLY A 177 -7.81 8.55 8.07
C GLY A 177 -6.39 8.19 8.52
N GLU A 178 -6.30 7.21 9.43
CA GLU A 178 -5.03 6.68 9.92
C GLU A 178 -4.25 5.99 8.78
N LYS A 179 -3.00 6.41 8.57
CA LYS A 179 -2.19 6.02 7.40
C LYS A 179 -0.80 5.56 7.80
N LEU A 180 -0.30 4.58 7.07
CA LEU A 180 1.10 4.23 7.07
C LEU A 180 1.76 4.92 5.86
N GLN A 181 2.70 5.81 6.11
CA GLN A 181 3.57 6.36 5.08
C GLN A 181 4.84 5.51 5.01
N ALA A 182 5.26 5.18 3.79
CA ALA A 182 6.49 4.45 3.54
C ALA A 182 7.29 5.07 2.38
N GLU A 183 8.61 5.10 2.52
CA GLU A 183 9.53 5.61 1.49
C GLU A 183 10.68 4.62 1.22
N LYS A 184 11.07 4.52 -0.06
CA LYS A 184 12.28 3.80 -0.47
C LYS A 184 13.52 4.65 -0.13
N PRO A 185 14.67 4.04 0.20
CA PRO A 185 15.92 4.77 0.43
C PRO A 185 16.32 5.62 -0.78
N LEU A 186 17.05 6.71 -0.51
CA LEU A 186 17.63 7.57 -1.56
C LEU A 186 18.75 6.85 -2.31
N ASP A 187 19.58 6.13 -1.56
CA ASP A 187 20.76 5.41 -1.99
C ASP A 187 21.12 4.32 -0.95
N ARG A 188 22.23 3.62 -1.17
CA ARG A 188 22.69 2.53 -0.28
C ARG A 188 23.16 2.98 1.09
N GLU A 189 23.71 4.19 1.21
CA GLU A 189 24.16 4.73 2.50
C GLU A 189 22.94 5.08 3.35
N HIS A 190 21.96 5.76 2.73
CA HIS A 190 20.67 6.03 3.34
C HIS A 190 19.96 4.73 3.74
N GLU A 191 19.95 3.72 2.86
CA GLU A 191 19.38 2.40 3.17
C GLU A 191 20.04 1.79 4.41
N SER A 192 21.37 1.77 4.48
CA SER A 192 22.11 1.20 5.60
C SER A 192 21.74 1.87 6.92
N ARG A 193 21.58 3.20 6.92
CA ARG A 193 21.14 3.96 8.09
C ARG A 193 19.71 3.61 8.50
N LEU A 194 18.77 3.61 7.55
CA LEU A 194 17.36 3.29 7.81
C LEU A 194 17.19 1.85 8.32
N VAL A 195 17.93 0.90 7.73
CA VAL A 195 17.93 -0.49 8.19
C VAL A 195 18.51 -0.57 9.61
N ALA A 196 19.61 0.10 9.91
CA ALA A 196 20.17 0.11 11.27
C ALA A 196 19.22 0.75 12.31
N GLU A 197 18.49 1.80 11.94
CA GLU A 197 17.41 2.38 12.75
C GLU A 197 16.29 1.35 12.98
N ALA A 198 15.72 0.77 11.93
CA ALA A 198 14.66 -0.22 12.02
C ALA A 198 15.09 -1.46 12.84
N ARG A 199 16.32 -1.96 12.65
CA ARG A 199 16.84 -3.10 13.41
C ARG A 199 16.82 -2.84 14.92
N ARG A 200 17.25 -1.65 15.36
CA ARG A 200 17.22 -1.29 16.79
C ARG A 200 15.79 -1.28 17.34
N ASP A 201 14.84 -0.71 16.60
CA ASP A 201 13.44 -0.67 17.02
C ASP A 201 12.83 -2.08 17.10
N LEU A 202 13.15 -2.94 16.13
CA LEU A 202 12.67 -4.33 16.08
C LEU A 202 13.30 -5.19 17.17
N GLU A 203 14.59 -5.04 17.46
CA GLU A 203 15.27 -5.71 18.56
C GLU A 203 14.66 -5.30 19.90
N ASN A 204 14.44 -4.01 20.13
CA ASN A 204 13.78 -3.49 21.34
C ASN A 204 12.35 -4.04 21.47
N PHE A 205 11.59 -4.08 20.36
CA PHE A 205 10.24 -4.63 20.34
C PHE A 205 10.21 -6.13 20.72
N ILE A 206 11.12 -6.93 20.18
CA ILE A 206 11.22 -8.36 20.51
C ILE A 206 11.66 -8.55 21.97
N LEU A 207 12.60 -7.75 22.47
CA LEU A 207 13.06 -7.84 23.86
C LEU A 207 11.96 -7.46 24.86
N ALA A 208 11.12 -6.47 24.52
CA ALA A 208 10.00 -6.06 25.35
C ALA A 208 8.81 -7.04 25.30
N TRP A 209 8.85 -8.04 24.43
CA TRP A 209 7.79 -9.02 24.30
C TRP A 209 7.85 -10.07 25.43
N GLU A 210 6.83 -10.09 26.28
CA GLU A 210 6.78 -11.02 27.44
C GLU A 210 6.09 -12.35 27.15
N GLY A 211 5.56 -12.59 25.94
CA GLY A 211 4.86 -13.85 25.62
C GLY A 211 3.46 -13.88 26.24
N SER A 212 2.49 -13.24 25.59
CA SER A 212 1.16 -13.00 26.18
C SER A 212 0.02 -13.85 25.60
N GLY A 213 0.30 -14.82 24.71
CA GLY A 213 -0.74 -15.57 23.99
C GLY A 213 -1.53 -14.73 22.97
N ASP A 214 -1.12 -13.49 22.72
CA ASP A 214 -1.68 -12.61 21.70
C ASP A 214 -1.17 -13.01 20.30
N GLU A 215 -1.97 -13.80 19.58
CA GLU A 215 -1.60 -14.33 18.27
C GLU A 215 -1.26 -13.25 17.24
N LEU A 216 -1.96 -12.12 17.26
CA LEU A 216 -1.75 -11.05 16.28
C LEU A 216 -0.41 -10.36 16.53
N MET A 217 -0.10 -10.12 17.79
CA MET A 217 1.17 -9.54 18.19
C MET A 217 2.30 -10.58 17.95
N GLU A 218 2.05 -11.89 18.11
CA GLU A 218 3.07 -12.94 17.91
C GLU A 218 3.48 -12.99 16.43
N ARG A 219 2.53 -12.78 15.51
CA ARG A 219 2.81 -12.61 14.08
C ARG A 219 3.69 -11.39 13.82
N ALA A 220 3.49 -10.28 14.53
CA ALA A 220 4.36 -9.11 14.40
C ALA A 220 5.79 -9.41 14.88
N VAL A 221 5.97 -10.14 15.98
CA VAL A 221 7.29 -10.60 16.44
C VAL A 221 7.95 -11.55 15.46
N LYS A 222 7.19 -12.46 14.84
CA LYS A 222 7.71 -13.34 13.78
C LYS A 222 8.21 -12.54 12.58
N ARG A 223 7.48 -11.49 12.16
CA ARG A 223 7.92 -10.57 11.09
C ARG A 223 9.15 -9.77 11.48
N ALA A 224 9.19 -9.22 12.69
CA ALA A 224 10.36 -8.53 13.23
C ALA A 224 11.59 -9.45 13.20
N SER A 225 11.44 -10.69 13.67
CA SER A 225 12.51 -11.70 13.63
C SER A 225 12.94 -12.03 12.20
N ALA A 226 12.00 -12.12 11.25
CA ALA A 226 12.30 -12.35 9.84
C ALA A 226 13.11 -11.20 9.23
N ILE A 227 12.79 -9.95 9.57
CA ILE A 227 13.57 -8.78 9.14
C ILE A 227 14.99 -8.81 9.72
N LEU A 228 15.15 -9.19 10.99
CA LEU A 228 16.46 -9.24 11.65
C LEU A 228 17.35 -10.39 11.17
N GLY A 229 16.73 -11.53 10.81
CA GLY A 229 17.38 -12.83 10.58
C GLY A 229 17.95 -13.09 9.19
N GLY A 230 17.79 -12.21 8.20
CA GLY A 230 18.36 -12.45 6.87
C GLY A 230 18.45 -11.22 5.98
N PRO A 231 19.23 -11.29 4.87
CA PRO A 231 19.06 -10.38 3.75
C PRO A 231 17.70 -10.69 3.11
N LEU A 232 16.87 -9.68 2.92
CA LEU A 232 15.55 -9.83 2.29
C LEU A 232 15.74 -10.23 0.82
N PRO A 233 14.81 -11.00 0.23
CA PRO A 233 14.85 -11.37 -1.18
C PRO A 233 14.91 -10.15 -2.11
#